data_AF-B6TXT3-F1
#
_entry.id   AF-B6TXT3-F1
#
_cell.length_a   1.000
_cell.length_b   1.000
_cell.length_c   1.000
_cell.angle_alpha   90.00
_cell.angle_beta   90.00
_cell.angle_gamma   90.00
#
_symmetry.space_group_name_H-M   'P 1'
#
loop_
_entity.id
_entity.type
_entity.pdbx_description
1 polymer ?
#
loop_
_entity_poly.entity_id
_entity_poly.type
_entity_poly.pdbx_seq_one_letter_code
_entity_poly.pdbx_strand_id
1 'polypeptide(L)' 'MASGGKGLNATGEFFRRRDDWRRHPMAGNQLRHATPGLGIAIVAFGIYLVGEAAYNRLYRP' A
#
# COMPACT_ATOMS: atom_id res chain seq x y z
N MET A 1 1.34 4.23 -20.46
CA MET A 1 1.46 5.23 -21.54
C MET A 1 0.05 5.67 -21.91
N ALA A 2 -0.40 6.85 -21.48
CA ALA A 2 -1.73 7.33 -21.84
C ALA A 2 -1.63 8.09 -23.17
N SER A 3 -2.07 7.44 -24.23
CA SER A 3 -2.44 8.09 -25.49
C SER A 3 -3.76 8.84 -25.26
N GLY A 4 -3.74 10.16 -25.34
CA GLY A 4 -4.91 11.03 -25.24
C GLY A 4 -4.85 12.04 -26.38
N GLY A 5 -5.80 11.93 -27.32
CA GLY A 5 -5.83 12.66 -28.58
C GLY A 5 -5.97 14.18 -28.46
N LYS A 6 -5.48 14.87 -29.50
CA LYS A 6 -5.31 16.33 -29.68
C LYS A 6 -4.41 16.96 -28.61
N GLY A 7 -3.24 17.43 -29.05
CA GLY A 7 -2.32 18.20 -28.21
C GLY A 7 -3.06 19.26 -27.41
N LEU A 8 -2.81 19.29 -26.11
CA LEU A 8 -3.47 20.23 -25.20
C LEU A 8 -3.21 21.66 -25.70
N ASN A 9 -4.28 22.43 -25.90
CA ASN A 9 -4.18 23.88 -26.14
C ASN A 9 -3.38 24.53 -24.99
N ALA A 10 -2.83 25.74 -25.17
CA ALA A 10 -1.98 26.42 -24.17
C ALA A 10 -2.57 26.40 -22.73
N THR A 11 -3.89 26.56 -22.61
CA THR A 11 -4.62 26.45 -21.35
C THR A 11 -4.60 25.03 -20.76
N GLY A 12 -4.76 23.99 -21.59
CA GLY A 12 -4.70 22.60 -21.17
C GLY A 12 -3.32 22.19 -20.66
N GLU A 13 -2.24 22.68 -21.28
CA GLU A 13 -0.87 22.50 -20.77
C GLU A 13 -0.65 23.20 -19.42
N PHE A 14 -1.25 24.38 -19.21
CA PHE A 14 -1.16 25.10 -17.94
C PHE A 14 -1.85 24.36 -16.78
N PHE A 15 -3.00 23.74 -17.01
CA PHE A 15 -3.64 22.88 -16.01
C PHE A 15 -2.91 21.56 -15.84
N ARG A 16 -2.40 20.94 -16.91
CA ARG A 16 -1.59 19.72 -16.82
C ARG A 16 -0.37 19.90 -15.92
N ARG A 17 0.42 20.96 -16.15
CA ARG A 17 1.62 21.25 -15.33
C ARG A 17 1.30 21.46 -13.86
N ARG A 18 0.12 22.03 -13.54
CA ARG A 18 -0.34 22.20 -12.15
C ARG A 18 -0.84 20.89 -11.54
N ASP A 19 -1.56 20.09 -12.31
CA ASP A 19 -2.11 18.81 -11.89
C ASP A 19 -1.07 17.70 -11.78
N ASP A 20 0.07 17.82 -12.48
CA ASP A 20 1.17 16.85 -12.41
C ASP A 20 1.71 16.71 -10.97
N TRP A 21 1.59 17.73 -10.12
CA TRP A 21 1.92 17.63 -8.69
C TRP A 21 1.02 16.65 -7.93
N ARG A 22 -0.24 16.45 -8.34
CA ARG A 22 -1.12 15.45 -7.70
C ARG A 22 -0.70 14.02 -7.99
N ARG A 23 0.14 13.82 -9.01
CA ARG A 23 0.79 12.54 -9.31
C ARG A 23 2.13 12.38 -8.58
N HIS A 24 2.47 13.28 -7.67
CA HIS A 24 3.69 13.20 -6.88
C HIS A 24 3.74 11.85 -6.13
N PRO A 25 4.90 11.16 -6.09
CA PRO A 25 5.02 9.82 -5.51
C PRO A 25 4.50 9.69 -4.08
N MET A 26 4.55 10.76 -3.28
CA MET A 26 3.96 10.77 -1.93
C MET A 26 2.42 10.70 -1.93
N ALA A 27 1.75 11.21 -2.95
CA ALA A 27 0.28 11.21 -3.06
C ALA A 27 -0.26 9.93 -3.73
N GLY A 28 0.53 9.29 -4.59
CA GLY A 28 0.12 8.08 -5.33
C GLY A 28 0.31 6.76 -4.56
N ASN A 29 1.07 6.74 -3.46
CA ASN A 29 1.46 5.52 -2.75
C ASN A 29 0.51 5.07 -1.62
N GLN A 30 -0.75 5.53 -1.62
CA GLN A 30 -1.71 5.28 -0.54
C GLN A 30 -1.92 3.79 -0.21
N LEU A 31 -1.98 2.92 -1.23
CA LEU A 31 -2.15 1.47 -1.02
C LEU A 31 -0.97 0.81 -0.28
N ARG A 32 0.24 1.34 -0.44
CA ARG A 32 1.45 0.82 0.25
C ARG A 32 1.43 1.11 1.74
N HIS A 33 0.72 2.16 2.16
CA HIS A 33 0.62 2.60 3.54
C HIS A 33 -0.78 2.40 4.14
N ALA A 34 -1.68 1.71 3.43
CA ALA A 34 -3.05 1.47 3.88
C ALA A 34 -3.11 0.61 5.14
N THR A 35 -2.14 -0.30 5.32
CA THR A 35 -2.09 -1.24 6.44
C THR A 35 -0.71 -1.22 7.12
N PRO A 36 -0.38 -0.11 7.82
CA PRO A 36 0.89 -0.01 8.52
C PRO A 36 1.00 -1.11 9.58
N GLY A 37 2.09 -1.86 9.58
CA GLY A 37 2.33 -2.91 10.58
C GLY A 37 1.63 -4.25 10.34
N LEU A 38 0.87 -4.42 9.25
CA LEU A 38 0.21 -5.71 8.94
C LEU A 38 1.21 -6.87 8.86
N GLY A 39 2.38 -6.67 8.25
CA GLY A 39 3.42 -7.70 8.19
C GLY A 39 3.92 -8.12 9.58
N ILE A 40 4.09 -7.16 10.50
CA ILE A 40 4.53 -7.42 11.87
C ILE A 40 3.43 -8.17 12.63
N ALA A 41 2.17 -7.76 12.44
CA ALA A 41 1.02 -8.43 13.05
C ALA A 41 0.90 -9.89 12.61
N ILE A 42 1.10 -10.18 11.32
CA ILE A 42 1.07 -11.56 10.80
C ILE A 42 2.17 -12.42 11.44
N VAL A 43 3.39 -11.89 11.57
CA VAL A 43 4.51 -12.61 12.20
C VAL A 43 4.23 -12.89 13.68
N ALA A 44 3.81 -11.88 14.44
CA ALA A 44 3.48 -12.03 15.85
C ALA A 44 2.35 -13.04 16.07
N PHE A 45 1.31 -12.96 15.24
CA PHE A 45 0.20 -13.91 15.27
C PHE A 45 0.64 -15.34 14.93
N GLY A 46 1.51 -15.53 13.95
CA GLY A 46 2.08 -16.84 13.62
C GLY A 46 2.86 -17.44 14.78
N ILE A 47 3.69 -16.65 15.48
CA ILE A 47 4.43 -17.10 16.67
C ILE A 47 3.46 -17.54 17.77
N TYR A 48 2.40 -16.76 18.01
CA TYR A 48 1.37 -17.11 18.99
C TYR A 48 0.73 -18.47 18.68
N LEU A 49 0.27 -18.68 17.45
CA LEU A 49 -0.38 -19.94 17.06
C LEU A 49 0.56 -21.15 17.16
N VAL A 50 1.81 -21.01 16.75
CA VAL A 50 2.80 -22.09 16.86
C VAL A 50 3.09 -22.40 18.33
N GLY A 51 3.26 -21.36 19.15
CA GLY A 51 3.46 -21.50 20.60
C GLY A 51 2.28 -22.20 21.26
N GLU A 52 1.05 -21.80 20.93
CA GLU A 52 -0.18 -22.40 21.44
C GLU A 52 -0.33 -23.85 21.00
N ALA A 53 -0.07 -24.16 19.72
CA ALA A 53 -0.13 -25.54 19.21
C ALA A 53 0.91 -26.44 19.89
N ALA A 54 2.14 -25.96 20.06
CA ALA A 54 3.21 -26.70 20.73
C ALA A 54 2.90 -26.91 22.22
N TYR A 55 2.44 -25.87 22.93
CA TYR A 55 2.03 -25.95 24.33
C TYR A 55 0.90 -26.96 24.52
N ASN A 56 -0.13 -26.88 23.68
CA ASN A 56 -1.25 -27.81 23.70
C ASN A 56 -0.83 -29.25 23.37
N ARG A 57 0.15 -29.44 22.49
CA ARG A 57 0.67 -30.78 22.15
C ARG A 57 1.46 -31.41 23.30
N LEU A 58 2.19 -30.60 24.07
CA LEU A 58 3.13 -31.08 25.10
C LEU A 58 2.50 -31.17 26.49
N TYR A 59 1.54 -30.28 26.80
CA TYR A 59 1.01 -30.10 28.15
C TYR A 59 -0.50 -30.29 28.28
N ARG A 60 -1.27 -30.50 27.20
CA ARG A 60 -2.66 -30.97 27.37
C ARG A 60 -2.62 -32.43 27.81
N PRO A 61 -3.35 -32.80 28.87
CA PRO A 61 -3.51 -34.18 29.30
C PRO A 61 -4.20 -35.04 28.23
#